data_AF-A0ABD0QY36-F1
#
_entry.id   AF-A0ABD0QY36-F1
#
_cell.length_a   1.000
_cell.length_b   1.000
_cell.length_c   1.000
_cell.angle_alpha   90.00
_cell.angle_beta   90.00
_cell.angle_gamma   90.00
#
_symmetry.space_group_name_H-M   'P 1'
#
loop_
_entity.id
_entity.type
_entity.pdbx_description
1 polymer ?
#
loop_
_entity_poly.entity_id
_entity_poly.type
_entity_poly.pdbx_seq_one_letter_code
_entity_poly.pdbx_strand_id
1 'polypeptide(L)'
;YVDVIEQAVVSGEPVLIENLEETIEPVIDPLLGRHTIKKGRCIKVGDKECYFHPDFRLILHTKLANPHYKPEIQAQTTLINFTVTRDGLEDQLLAEVVNLERPDLEHLK
;
A
#
# COMPACT_ATOMS: atom_id res chain seq x y z
N TYR A 1 0.38 -7.78 15.48
CA TYR A 1 0.65 -6.64 14.58
C TYR A 1 -0.28 -5.46 14.87
N VAL A 2 -1.48 -5.68 15.44
CA VAL A 2 -2.41 -4.63 15.85
C VAL A 2 -1.75 -3.60 16.78
N ASP A 3 -0.99 -4.03 17.80
CA ASP A 3 -0.29 -3.09 18.70
C ASP A 3 0.72 -2.18 17.96
N VAL A 4 1.36 -2.68 16.90
CA VAL A 4 2.29 -1.89 16.08
C VAL A 4 1.52 -0.84 15.28
N ILE A 5 0.36 -1.22 14.73
CA ILE A 5 -0.53 -0.28 14.04
C ILE A 5 -1.05 0.78 15.03
N GLU A 6 -1.48 0.38 16.22
CA GLU A 6 -1.92 1.32 17.26
C GLU A 6 -0.84 2.37 17.58
N GLN A 7 0.40 1.92 17.80
CA GLN A 7 1.52 2.83 18.06
C GLN A 7 1.80 3.75 16.87
N ALA A 8 1.83 3.20 15.65
CA ALA A 8 2.11 3.96 14.44
C ALA A 8 1.02 4.99 14.13
N VAL A 9 -0.25 4.66 14.37
CA VAL A 9 -1.39 5.58 14.20
C VAL A 9 -1.26 6.80 15.10
N VAL A 10 -0.75 6.62 16.32
CA VAL A 10 -0.52 7.71 17.27
C VAL A 10 0.75 8.48 16.95
N SER A 11 1.83 7.80 16.53
CA SER A 11 3.11 8.42 16.22
C SER A 11 3.18 9.06 14.84
N GLY A 12 2.25 8.74 13.94
CA GLY A 12 2.25 9.22 12.55
C GLY A 12 3.18 8.43 11.62
N GLU A 13 3.68 7.29 12.06
CA GLU A 13 4.62 6.49 11.26
C GLU A 13 3.89 5.68 10.18
N PRO A 14 4.46 5.54 8.97
CA PRO A 14 3.87 4.70 7.94
C PRO A 14 3.97 3.21 8.31
N VAL A 15 2.93 2.45 8.02
CA VAL A 15 2.89 0.99 8.19
C VAL A 15 2.68 0.33 6.85
N LEU A 16 3.55 -0.63 6.52
CA LEU A 16 3.41 -1.52 5.37
C LEU A 16 3.00 -2.91 5.87
N ILE A 17 1.86 -3.40 5.39
CA ILE A 17 1.43 -4.79 5.58
C ILE A 17 1.74 -5.55 4.30
N GLU A 18 2.67 -6.50 4.39
CA GLU A 18 3.09 -7.33 3.26
C GLU A 18 2.37 -8.67 3.23
N ASN A 19 2.33 -9.26 2.03
CA ASN A 19 1.77 -10.59 1.76
C ASN A 19 0.30 -10.70 2.15
N LEU A 20 -0.49 -9.66 1.85
CA LEU A 20 -1.92 -9.70 2.05
C LEU A 20 -2.59 -10.77 1.20
N GLU A 21 -3.39 -11.59 1.85
CA GLU A 21 -4.29 -12.54 1.21
C GLU A 21 -5.55 -11.83 0.70
N GLU A 22 -6.48 -12.57 0.10
CA GLU A 22 -7.76 -12.01 -0.37
C GLU A 22 -8.69 -11.61 0.77
N THR A 23 -8.53 -12.26 1.94
CA THR A 23 -9.31 -11.94 3.14
C THR A 23 -8.50 -11.02 4.05
N ILE A 24 -9.05 -9.84 4.28
CA ILE A 24 -8.49 -8.84 5.21
C ILE A 24 -9.16 -9.01 6.57
N GLU A 25 -8.37 -8.92 7.64
CA GLU A 25 -8.91 -9.00 8.99
C GLU A 25 -9.75 -7.74 9.32
N PRO A 26 -10.99 -7.89 9.85
CA PRO A 26 -11.89 -6.76 10.12
C PRO A 26 -11.34 -5.70 11.10
N VAL A 27 -10.29 -6.06 11.83
CA VAL A 27 -9.59 -5.18 12.78
C VAL A 27 -9.03 -3.91 12.14
N ILE A 28 -8.71 -3.95 10.84
CA ILE A 28 -8.18 -2.79 10.10
C ILE A 28 -9.24 -2.04 9.31
N ASP A 29 -10.49 -2.52 9.24
CA ASP A 29 -11.58 -1.88 8.48
C ASP A 29 -11.77 -0.39 8.83
N PRO A 30 -11.71 0.03 10.12
CA PRO A 30 -11.82 1.45 10.46
C PRO A 30 -10.71 2.29 9.82
N LEU A 31 -9.51 1.74 9.65
CA LEU A 31 -8.37 2.41 9.03
C LEU A 31 -8.54 2.49 7.51
N LEU A 32 -9.06 1.45 6.87
CA LEU A 32 -9.32 1.43 5.43
C LEU A 32 -10.41 2.45 5.05
N GLY A 33 -11.54 2.42 5.76
CA GLY A 33 -12.64 3.35 5.54
C GLY A 33 -12.42 4.76 6.12
N ARG A 34 -11.30 5.00 6.82
CA ARG A 34 -11.04 6.24 7.58
C ARG A 34 -12.22 6.62 8.49
N HIS A 35 -12.75 5.63 9.21
CA HIS A 35 -13.87 5.78 10.16
C HIS A 35 -13.40 6.47 11.44
N THR A 36 -13.12 7.77 11.32
CA THR A 36 -12.66 8.60 12.42
C THR A 36 -13.83 9.07 13.29
N ILE A 37 -13.56 9.21 14.58
CA ILE A 37 -14.49 9.69 15.60
C ILE A 37 -13.96 10.98 16.23
N LYS A 38 -14.76 11.61 17.09
CA LYS A 38 -14.41 12.88 17.78
C LYS A 38 -13.92 13.97 16.81
N LYS A 39 -14.68 14.17 15.71
CA LYS A 39 -14.37 15.16 14.66
C LYS A 39 -13.01 14.92 13.98
N GLY A 40 -12.67 13.66 13.69
CA GLY A 40 -11.44 13.32 12.97
C GLY A 40 -10.20 13.10 13.84
N ARG A 41 -10.33 13.18 15.17
CA ARG A 41 -9.18 13.15 16.09
C ARG A 41 -8.80 11.76 16.57
N CYS A 42 -9.74 10.83 16.57
CA CYS A 42 -9.49 9.47 17.01
C CYS A 42 -9.99 8.46 15.99
N ILE A 43 -9.46 7.25 16.06
CA ILE A 43 -9.89 6.11 15.26
C ILE A 43 -9.86 4.86 16.14
N LYS A 44 -10.74 3.91 15.85
CA LYS A 44 -10.76 2.62 16.56
C LYS A 44 -9.85 1.64 15.84
N VAL A 45 -8.89 1.07 16.55
CA VAL A 45 -8.00 0.01 16.04
C VAL A 45 -8.19 -1.19 16.96
N GLY A 46 -8.75 -2.29 16.43
CA GLY A 46 -9.23 -3.38 17.27
C GLY A 46 -10.26 -2.92 18.28
N ASP A 47 -9.97 -3.13 19.57
CA ASP A 47 -10.85 -2.75 20.67
C ASP A 47 -10.48 -1.41 21.31
N LYS A 48 -9.38 -0.78 20.90
CA LYS A 48 -8.89 0.46 21.49
C LYS A 48 -9.19 1.68 20.62
N GLU A 49 -9.43 2.80 21.30
CA GLU A 49 -9.52 4.11 20.67
C GLU A 49 -8.15 4.79 20.72
N CYS A 50 -7.60 5.13 19.55
CA CYS A 50 -6.30 5.78 19.41
C CYS A 50 -6.45 7.18 18.80
N TYR A 51 -5.55 8.10 19.15
CA TYR A 51 -5.47 9.39 18.45
C TYR A 51 -4.99 9.16 17.03
N PHE A 52 -5.69 9.73 16.06
CA PHE A 52 -5.35 9.60 14.64
C PHE A 52 -4.39 10.72 14.24
N HIS A 53 -3.13 10.36 13.96
CA HIS A 53 -2.14 11.30 13.49
C HIS A 53 -2.35 11.61 11.99
N PRO A 54 -2.34 12.89 11.57
CA PRO A 54 -2.62 13.27 10.18
C PRO A 54 -1.59 12.74 9.17
N ASP A 55 -0.34 12.53 9.59
CA ASP A 55 0.73 12.01 8.73
C ASP A 55 0.76 10.48 8.62
N PHE A 56 -0.07 9.77 9.40
CA PHE A 56 -0.11 8.31 9.36
C PHE A 56 -0.51 7.81 7.96
N ARG A 57 0.21 6.80 7.47
CA ARG A 57 -0.09 6.12 6.20
C ARG A 57 -0.11 4.62 6.38
N LEU A 58 -1.19 3.99 5.94
CA LEU A 58 -1.29 2.53 5.86
C LEU A 58 -1.13 2.10 4.40
N ILE A 59 -0.16 1.26 4.13
CA ILE A 59 0.12 0.69 2.81
C ILE A 59 -0.12 -0.82 2.89
N LEU A 60 -0.92 -1.32 1.95
CA LEU A 60 -1.25 -2.72 1.82
C LEU A 60 -0.55 -3.28 0.58
N HIS A 61 0.17 -4.38 0.73
CA HIS A 61 0.90 -5.02 -0.37
C HIS A 61 0.56 -6.51 -0.47
N THR A 62 0.32 -6.96 -1.71
CA THR A 62 0.09 -8.38 -2.03
C THR A 62 0.91 -8.78 -3.25
N LYS A 63 1.33 -10.05 -3.28
CA LYS A 63 2.02 -10.68 -4.40
C LYS A 63 1.07 -11.51 -5.28
N LEU A 64 -0.21 -11.55 -4.93
CA LEU A 64 -1.21 -12.25 -5.73
C LEU A 64 -1.37 -11.54 -7.07
N ALA A 65 -1.33 -12.30 -8.17
CA ALA A 65 -1.41 -11.73 -9.51
C ALA A 65 -2.81 -11.14 -9.81
N ASN A 66 -3.87 -11.78 -9.30
CA ASN A 66 -5.26 -11.36 -9.49
C ASN A 66 -6.07 -11.53 -8.19
N PRO A 67 -5.81 -10.72 -7.15
CA PRO A 67 -6.56 -10.83 -5.90
C PRO A 67 -7.99 -10.33 -6.08
N HIS A 68 -8.98 -11.11 -5.66
CA HIS A 68 -10.38 -10.71 -5.72
C HIS A 68 -10.85 -10.07 -4.40
N TYR A 69 -10.50 -8.81 -4.21
CA TYR A 69 -10.98 -8.04 -3.07
C TYR A 69 -12.46 -7.68 -3.19
N LYS A 70 -13.16 -7.66 -2.06
CA LYS A 70 -14.55 -7.22 -1.99
C LYS A 70 -14.70 -5.77 -2.50
N PRO A 71 -15.82 -5.41 -3.15
CA PRO A 71 -16.04 -4.06 -3.67
C PRO A 71 -15.88 -2.96 -2.62
N GLU A 72 -16.21 -3.24 -1.35
CA GLU A 72 -16.05 -2.31 -0.24
C GLU A 72 -14.59 -1.89 -0.03
N ILE A 73 -13.66 -2.85 -0.02
CA ILE A 73 -12.22 -2.59 0.11
C ILE A 73 -11.71 -1.81 -1.11
N GLN A 74 -12.15 -2.21 -2.32
CA GLN A 74 -11.78 -1.53 -3.55
C GLN A 74 -12.27 -0.08 -3.61
N ALA A 75 -13.40 0.23 -2.95
CA ALA A 75 -13.94 1.58 -2.85
C ALA A 75 -13.24 2.43 -1.78
N GLN A 76 -12.81 1.81 -0.68
CA GLN A 76 -12.16 2.49 0.45
C GLN A 76 -10.65 2.70 0.24
N THR A 77 -10.03 1.90 -0.63
CA THR A 77 -8.58 1.92 -0.87
C THR A 77 -8.28 2.27 -2.33
N THR A 78 -7.09 2.82 -2.57
CA THR A 78 -6.59 3.03 -3.94
C THR A 78 -5.76 1.82 -4.34
N LEU A 79 -6.25 1.06 -5.31
CA LEU A 79 -5.51 -0.07 -5.88
C LEU A 79 -4.44 0.45 -6.85
N ILE A 80 -3.18 0.09 -6.60
CA ILE A 80 -2.05 0.39 -7.49
C ILE A 80 -1.59 -0.94 -8.11
N ASN A 81 -1.63 -1.05 -9.43
CA ASN A 81 -1.18 -2.24 -10.13
C ASN A 81 0.31 -2.15 -10.46
N PHE A 82 1.10 -3.01 -9.83
CA PHE A 82 2.54 -3.17 -10.09
C PHE A 82 2.87 -4.37 -10.98
N THR A 83 1.87 -4.99 -11.62
CA THR A 83 2.09 -6.09 -12.55
C THR A 83 2.90 -5.60 -13.73
N VAL A 84 4.06 -6.20 -13.93
CA VAL A 84 4.91 -5.93 -15.08
C VAL A 84 4.21 -6.46 -16.34
N THR A 85 3.94 -5.59 -17.30
CA THR A 85 3.45 -5.98 -18.62
C THR A 85 4.62 -6.48 -19.47
N ARG A 86 4.35 -7.34 -20.45
CA ARG A 86 5.39 -7.84 -21.36
C ARG A 86 6.13 -6.68 -22.04
N ASP A 87 5.40 -5.69 -22.53
CA ASP A 87 5.98 -4.52 -23.18
C ASP A 87 6.84 -3.70 -22.20
N GLY A 88 6.36 -3.50 -20.96
CA GLY A 88 7.13 -2.80 -19.93
C GLY A 88 8.41 -3.55 -19.52
N LEU A 89 8.37 -4.88 -19.49
CA LEU A 89 9.56 -5.70 -19.26
C LEU A 89 10.53 -5.63 -20.43
N GLU A 90 10.03 -5.67 -21.66
CA GLU A 90 10.83 -5.56 -22.88
C GLU A 90 11.59 -4.23 -22.91
N ASP A 91 10.90 -3.12 -22.62
CA ASP A 91 11.52 -1.79 -22.53
C ASP A 91 12.57 -1.71 -21.42
N GLN A 92 12.30 -2.30 -20.24
CA GLN A 92 13.25 -2.34 -19.12
C GLN A 92 14.52 -3.12 -19.48
N LEU A 93 14.36 -4.30 -20.06
CA LEU A 93 15.48 -5.14 -20.49
C LEU A 93 16.26 -4.50 -21.64
N LEU A 94 15.56 -3.86 -22.60
CA LEU A 94 16.20 -3.14 -23.70
C LEU A 94 17.04 -1.98 -23.18
N ALA A 95 16.53 -1.20 -22.23
CA ALA A 95 17.29 -0.13 -21.58
C ALA A 95 18.56 -0.68 -20.91
N GLU A 96 18.45 -1.78 -20.17
CA GLU A 96 19.60 -2.40 -19.51
C GLU A 96 20.66 -2.92 -20.51
N VAL A 97 20.23 -3.53 -21.62
CA VAL A 97 21.13 -4.00 -22.69
C VAL A 97 21.80 -2.84 -23.42
N VAL A 98 21.06 -1.79 -23.75
CA VAL A 98 21.63 -0.59 -24.40
C VAL A 98 22.67 0.05 -23.51
N ASN A 99 22.41 0.16 -22.20
CA ASN A 99 23.37 0.71 -21.25
C ASN A 99 24.67 -0.10 -21.17
N LEU A 100 24.58 -1.43 -21.30
CA LEU A 100 25.74 -2.31 -21.28
C LEU A 100 26.53 -2.31 -22.61
N GLU A 101 25.84 -2.40 -23.76
CA GLU A 101 26.49 -2.58 -25.07
C GLU A 101 26.82 -1.25 -25.78
N ARG A 102 26.04 -0.20 -25.50
CA ARG A 102 26.11 1.13 -26.13
C ARG A 102 25.83 2.24 -25.10
N PRO A 103 26.68 2.40 -24.06
CA PRO A 103 26.51 3.47 -23.08
C PRO A 103 26.58 4.86 -23.71
N ASP A 104 27.20 5.00 -24.88
CA ASP A 104 27.24 6.22 -25.68
C ASP A 104 25.85 6.67 -26.17
N LEU A 105 24.93 5.73 -26.43
CA LEU A 105 23.55 6.03 -26.83
C LEU A 105 22.65 6.42 -25.64
N GLU A 106 22.97 5.95 -24.43
CA GLU A 106 22.22 6.32 -23.21
C GLU A 106 22.39 7.81 -22.87
N HIS A 107 23.60 8.36 -23.02
CA HIS A 107 23.91 9.76 -22.70
C HIS A 107 23.20 10.79 -23.60
N LEU A 108 22.59 10.35 -24.70
CA LEU A 108 21.84 11.19 -25.65
C LEU A 108 20.35 11.30 -25.30
N LYS A 109 19.87 10.57 -24.29
CA LYS A 109 18.46 10.53 -23.87
C LYS A 109 18.13 11.53 -22.77
#